data_AF-A0A0A3I3Q5-F1
#
_entry.id   AF-A0A0A3I3Q5-F1
#
_cell.length_a   1.000
_cell.length_b   1.000
_cell.length_c   1.000
_cell.angle_alpha   90.00
_cell.angle_beta   90.00
_cell.angle_gamma   90.00
#
_symmetry.space_group_name_H-M   'P 1'
#
loop_
_entity.id
_entity.type
_entity.pdbx_description
1 polymer ?
#
loop_
_entity_poly.entity_id
_entity_poly.type
_entity_poly.pdbx_seq_one_letter_code
_entity_poly.pdbx_strand_id
1 'polypeptide(L)'
;MYDLWNEFKITPLFNYIWDKAKEAGLYPLYAKSKETMQLFLDHELLEDRAIRIGAIQYEGISTTQKEPHLVNWRFERRLLPEDLKNELEILTSFRRDTNSGPDINPHAQSISFKFEELNEPTKEAIENIVKVISKYIKSVKEK
;
A
#
# COMPACT_ATOMS: atom_id res chain seq x y z
N MET A 1 -10.89 21.16 -28.64
CA MET A 1 -10.77 21.92 -27.38
C MET A 1 -10.08 20.98 -26.40
N TYR A 2 -8.75 21.03 -26.37
CA TYR A 2 -7.91 20.14 -25.55
C TYR A 2 -7.45 20.99 -24.37
N ASP A 3 -8.19 20.95 -23.27
CA ASP A 3 -7.82 21.66 -22.07
C ASP A 3 -8.02 20.79 -20.83
N LEU A 4 -6.97 20.74 -20.02
CA LEU A 4 -6.94 20.44 -18.59
C LEU A 4 -7.01 18.96 -18.16
N TRP A 5 -6.16 18.11 -18.75
CA TRP A 5 -5.52 17.07 -17.93
C TRP A 5 -4.39 17.73 -17.14
N ASN A 6 -4.77 18.50 -16.11
CA ASN A 6 -3.83 19.04 -15.14
C ASN A 6 -2.89 17.92 -14.68
N GLU A 7 -1.60 18.17 -14.75
CA GLU A 7 -0.53 17.25 -14.36
C GLU A 7 -0.81 16.70 -12.96
N PHE A 8 -1.35 15.49 -12.88
CA PHE A 8 -1.53 14.79 -11.61
C PHE A 8 -0.15 14.64 -10.95
N LYS A 9 0.08 15.39 -9.86
CA LYS A 9 1.33 15.35 -9.11
C LYS A 9 1.23 14.29 -8.02
N ILE A 10 2.21 13.38 -8.03
CA ILE A 10 2.34 12.40 -6.95
C ILE A 10 2.68 13.15 -5.66
N THR A 11 1.83 13.01 -4.66
CA THR A 11 1.97 13.64 -3.34
C THR A 11 3.21 13.12 -2.59
N PRO A 12 3.82 13.94 -1.71
CA PRO A 12 4.94 13.50 -0.87
C PRO A 12 4.63 12.25 -0.04
N LEU A 13 3.40 12.11 0.44
CA LEU A 13 2.95 10.93 1.20
C LEU A 13 2.98 9.65 0.35
N PHE A 14 2.50 9.71 -0.89
CA PHE A 14 2.52 8.55 -1.79
C PHE A 14 3.95 8.14 -2.14
N ASN A 15 4.81 9.11 -2.47
CA ASN A 15 6.24 8.84 -2.70
C ASN A 15 6.93 8.29 -1.46
N TYR A 16 6.60 8.79 -0.28
CA TYR A 16 7.16 8.27 0.96
C TYR A 16 6.77 6.81 1.20
N ILE A 17 5.49 6.45 1.03
CA ILE A 17 5.03 5.05 1.14
C ILE A 17 5.69 4.18 0.06
N TRP A 18 5.86 4.71 -1.15
CA TRP A 18 6.59 4.03 -2.23
C TRP A 18 8.03 3.70 -1.81
N ASP A 19 8.78 4.71 -1.38
CA ASP A 19 10.17 4.54 -0.97
C ASP A 19 10.28 3.55 0.19
N LYS A 20 9.34 3.61 1.14
CA LYS A 20 9.27 2.69 2.27
C LYS A 20 8.89 1.26 1.88
N ALA A 21 8.03 1.07 0.88
CA ALA A 21 7.75 -0.25 0.34
C ALA A 21 9.02 -0.87 -0.29
N LYS A 22 9.81 -0.09 -1.03
CA LYS A 22 11.10 -0.55 -1.59
C LYS A 22 12.10 -0.88 -0.50
N GLU A 23 12.23 -0.01 0.51
CA GLU A 23 13.12 -0.24 1.66
C GLU A 23 12.75 -1.52 2.40
N ALA A 24 11.45 -1.82 2.52
CA ALA A 24 10.96 -3.05 3.11
C ALA A 24 11.28 -4.32 2.28
N GLY A 25 11.80 -4.14 1.06
CA GLY A 25 12.14 -5.21 0.12
C GLY A 25 11.01 -5.60 -0.82
N LEU A 26 9.92 -4.82 -0.89
CA LEU A 26 8.87 -5.03 -1.89
C LEU A 26 9.29 -4.44 -3.24
N TYR A 27 8.62 -4.93 -4.28
CA TYR A 27 8.81 -4.49 -5.65
C TYR A 27 7.56 -3.76 -6.14
N PRO A 28 7.56 -2.42 -6.10
CA PRO A 28 6.47 -1.62 -6.64
C PRO A 28 6.50 -1.54 -8.16
N LEU A 29 5.35 -1.75 -8.81
CA LEU A 29 5.16 -1.64 -10.26
C LEU A 29 3.95 -0.76 -10.58
N TYR A 30 4.06 0.13 -11.57
CA TYR A 30 2.92 0.95 -12.02
C TYR A 30 1.81 0.10 -12.64
N ALA A 31 0.60 0.24 -12.14
CA ALA A 31 -0.58 -0.48 -12.64
C ALA A 31 -1.25 0.29 -13.78
N LYS A 32 -0.51 0.57 -14.88
CA LYS A 32 -0.97 1.26 -16.10
C LYS A 32 -1.73 2.60 -15.87
N SER A 33 -1.71 3.13 -14.65
CA SER A 33 -2.39 4.33 -14.19
C SER A 33 -1.51 5.01 -13.13
N LYS A 34 -1.53 6.34 -13.08
CA LYS A 34 -0.73 7.11 -12.10
C LYS A 34 -1.28 7.03 -10.67
N GLU A 35 -2.46 6.43 -10.51
CA GLU A 35 -3.24 6.44 -9.29
C GLU A 35 -3.01 5.20 -8.42
N THR A 36 -2.43 4.15 -9.01
CA THR A 36 -2.25 2.85 -8.37
C THR A 36 -0.89 2.27 -8.70
N MET A 37 -0.18 1.85 -7.66
CA MET A 37 1.07 1.11 -7.73
C MET A 37 0.87 -0.26 -7.09
N GLN A 38 1.07 -1.32 -7.86
CA GLN A 38 1.00 -2.69 -7.37
C GLN A 38 2.27 -3.05 -6.60
N LEU A 39 2.13 -3.90 -5.60
CA LEU A 39 3.22 -4.35 -4.74
C LEU A 39 3.41 -5.86 -4.86
N PHE A 40 4.67 -6.27 -5.02
CA PHE A 40 5.07 -7.66 -5.18
C PHE A 40 6.16 -8.05 -4.16
N LEU A 41 6.19 -9.31 -3.75
CA LEU A 41 7.23 -9.85 -2.84
C LEU A 41 8.55 -10.16 -3.56
N ASP A 42 8.53 -10.38 -4.87
CA ASP A 42 9.69 -10.79 -5.65
C ASP A 42 9.65 -10.19 -7.07
N HIS A 43 10.81 -9.74 -7.54
CA HIS A 43 11.05 -9.20 -8.89
C HIS A 43 11.67 -10.24 -9.83
N GLU A 44 12.27 -11.31 -9.32
CA GLU A 44 12.86 -12.35 -10.18
C GLU A 44 11.80 -13.13 -10.98
N LEU A 45 10.52 -12.96 -10.63
CA LEU A 45 9.37 -13.59 -11.27
C LEU A 45 8.48 -12.61 -12.06
N LEU A 46 9.07 -11.61 -12.74
CA LEU A 46 8.36 -10.70 -13.67
C LEU A 46 7.66 -11.40 -14.86
N GLU A 47 7.63 -12.74 -14.89
CA GLU A 47 6.73 -13.59 -15.69
C GLU A 47 5.80 -14.37 -14.75
N ASP A 48 4.48 -14.34 -14.99
CA ASP A 48 3.36 -15.18 -14.47
C ASP A 48 3.34 -15.68 -13.00
N ARG A 49 4.36 -15.38 -12.19
CA ARG A 49 4.65 -16.00 -10.88
C ARG A 49 4.99 -14.98 -9.80
N ALA A 50 5.21 -13.70 -10.13
CA ALA A 50 5.39 -12.65 -9.13
C ALA A 50 4.16 -12.59 -8.23
N ILE A 51 4.37 -12.80 -6.93
CA ILE A 51 3.30 -12.80 -5.95
C ILE A 51 2.93 -11.34 -5.67
N ARG A 52 1.88 -10.86 -6.34
CA ARG A 52 1.22 -9.60 -6.01
C ARG A 52 0.63 -9.73 -4.61
N ILE A 53 0.95 -8.81 -3.71
CA ILE A 53 0.41 -8.82 -2.35
C ILE A 53 -0.49 -7.64 -2.03
N GLY A 54 -0.46 -6.59 -2.85
CA GLY A 54 -1.18 -5.36 -2.51
C GLY A 54 -0.97 -4.23 -3.49
N ALA A 55 -1.34 -3.03 -3.04
CA ALA A 55 -1.16 -1.80 -3.79
C ALA A 55 -1.06 -0.57 -2.88
N ILE A 56 -0.45 0.49 -3.40
CA ILE A 56 -0.56 1.86 -2.92
C ILE A 56 -1.48 2.57 -3.90
N GLN A 57 -2.60 3.10 -3.43
CA GLN A 57 -3.64 3.68 -4.26
C GLN A 57 -4.16 4.98 -3.65
N TYR A 58 -4.39 5.98 -4.50
CA TYR A 58 -5.18 7.14 -4.08
C TYR A 58 -6.67 6.80 -3.98
N GLU A 59 -7.30 7.20 -2.89
CA GLU A 59 -8.75 7.10 -2.72
C GLU A 59 -9.43 8.47 -2.93
N GLY A 60 -10.68 8.44 -3.38
CA GLY A 60 -11.49 9.65 -3.52
C GLY A 60 -11.18 10.49 -4.75
N ILE A 61 -10.51 9.94 -5.77
CA ILE A 61 -10.40 10.57 -7.09
C ILE A 61 -11.79 10.53 -7.74
N SER A 62 -12.60 11.53 -7.43
CA SER A 62 -13.76 11.88 -8.26
C SER A 62 -13.29 12.91 -9.28
N THR A 63 -14.02 13.05 -10.38
CA THR A 63 -13.81 13.98 -11.50
C THR A 63 -13.75 15.48 -11.13
N THR A 64 -13.64 15.81 -9.84
CA THR A 64 -13.39 17.16 -9.31
C THR A 64 -11.88 17.37 -9.13
N GLN A 65 -11.36 18.49 -9.63
CA GLN A 65 -9.95 18.89 -9.70
C GLN A 65 -9.13 18.94 -8.37
N LYS A 66 -9.60 18.35 -7.27
CA LYS A 66 -8.86 18.31 -6.01
C LYS A 66 -7.82 17.21 -6.04
N GLU A 67 -6.59 17.55 -5.68
CA GLU A 67 -5.53 16.56 -5.48
C GLU A 67 -5.99 15.51 -4.45
N PRO A 68 -5.80 14.21 -4.71
CA PRO A 68 -6.16 13.19 -3.75
C PRO A 68 -5.27 13.30 -2.51
N HIS A 69 -5.92 13.47 -1.36
CA HIS A 69 -5.27 13.60 -0.06
C HIS A 69 -5.14 12.25 0.65
N LEU A 70 -6.02 11.30 0.32
CA LEU A 70 -6.06 9.98 0.96
C LEU A 70 -5.24 8.96 0.16
N VAL A 71 -4.19 8.43 0.77
CA VAL A 71 -3.39 7.32 0.24
C VAL A 71 -3.74 6.05 1.01
N ASN A 72 -4.24 5.04 0.30
CA ASN A 72 -4.51 3.71 0.81
C ASN A 72 -3.33 2.78 0.49
N TRP A 73 -2.66 2.29 1.52
CA TRP A 73 -1.73 1.19 1.43
C TRP A 73 -2.44 -0.11 1.83
N ARG A 74 -2.83 -0.89 0.82
CA ARG A 74 -3.65 -2.10 1.00
C ARG A 74 -2.89 -3.37 0.65
N PHE A 75 -3.22 -4.43 1.37
CA PHE A 75 -2.70 -5.78 1.15
C PHE A 75 -3.87 -6.76 0.99
N GLU A 76 -3.87 -7.52 -0.11
CA GLU A 76 -4.93 -8.50 -0.41
C GLU A 76 -4.76 -9.74 0.47
N ARG A 77 -5.68 -9.98 1.41
CA ARG A 77 -5.60 -11.09 2.39
C ARG A 77 -5.36 -12.44 1.73
N ARG A 78 -6.03 -12.69 0.61
CA ARG A 78 -5.95 -13.95 -0.14
C ARG A 78 -4.59 -14.20 -0.81
N LEU A 79 -3.79 -13.14 -0.99
CA LEU A 79 -2.48 -13.22 -1.66
C LEU A 79 -1.31 -13.09 -0.67
N LEU A 80 -1.60 -12.81 0.59
CA LEU A 80 -0.58 -12.74 1.63
C LEU A 80 -0.21 -14.14 2.13
N PRO A 81 1.09 -14.43 2.28
CA PRO A 81 1.56 -15.54 3.10
C PRO A 81 1.01 -15.44 4.52
N GLU A 82 0.64 -16.57 5.13
CA GLU A 82 -0.10 -16.56 6.42
C GLU A 82 0.69 -15.88 7.56
N ASP A 83 2.02 -16.08 7.61
CA ASP A 83 2.89 -15.42 8.60
C ASP A 83 2.85 -13.89 8.45
N LEU A 84 2.99 -13.39 7.21
CA LEU A 84 2.94 -11.95 6.92
C LEU A 84 1.55 -11.37 7.20
N LYS A 85 0.50 -12.10 6.81
CA LYS A 85 -0.90 -11.72 7.06
C LYS A 85 -1.17 -11.55 8.54
N ASN A 86 -0.77 -12.52 9.37
CA ASN A 86 -1.01 -12.48 10.80
C ASN A 86 -0.27 -11.32 11.47
N GLU A 87 0.96 -11.01 11.06
CA GLU A 87 1.68 -9.85 11.60
C GLU A 87 1.06 -8.52 11.16
N LEU A 88 0.60 -8.39 9.91
CA LEU A 88 -0.10 -7.19 9.44
C LEU A 88 -1.47 -7.01 10.11
N GLU A 89 -2.18 -8.08 10.42
CA GLU A 89 -3.48 -8.06 11.13
C GLU A 89 -3.37 -7.51 12.56
N ILE A 90 -2.19 -7.59 13.18
CA ILE A 90 -1.96 -7.05 14.54
C ILE A 90 -1.85 -5.52 14.52
N LEU A 91 -1.46 -4.93 13.38
CA LEU A 91 -1.33 -3.47 13.26
C LEU A 91 -2.72 -2.82 13.18
N THR A 92 -2.98 -1.88 14.08
CA THR A 92 -4.29 -1.18 14.18
C THR A 92 -4.21 0.30 13.82
N SER A 93 -3.06 0.94 14.02
CA SER A 93 -2.86 2.35 13.70
C SER A 93 -3.15 2.63 12.22
N PHE A 94 -4.04 3.58 11.95
CA PHE A 94 -4.47 3.96 10.59
C PHE A 94 -5.14 2.84 9.77
N ARG A 95 -5.47 1.70 10.40
CA ARG A 95 -6.13 0.59 9.71
C ARG A 95 -7.59 0.95 9.45
N ARG A 96 -8.02 0.85 8.19
CA ARG A 96 -9.38 1.08 7.70
C ARG A 96 -9.66 0.10 6.55
N ASP A 97 -10.04 -1.12 6.88
CA ASP A 97 -10.23 -2.23 5.94
C ASP A 97 -11.41 -2.01 4.97
N THR A 98 -12.38 -1.18 5.37
CA THR A 98 -13.56 -0.85 4.58
C THR A 98 -13.83 0.66 4.61
N ASN A 99 -14.65 1.14 3.67
CA ASN A 99 -15.05 2.56 3.61
C ASN A 99 -16.24 2.88 4.54
N SER A 100 -16.89 1.85 5.08
CA SER A 100 -18.12 1.98 5.86
C SER A 100 -18.22 0.85 6.88
N GLY A 101 -18.61 1.18 8.11
CA GLY A 101 -18.68 0.22 9.22
C GLY A 101 -17.42 0.29 10.09
N PRO A 102 -17.07 -0.79 10.79
CA PRO A 102 -15.89 -0.80 11.65
C PRO A 102 -14.60 -0.70 10.81
N ASP A 103 -13.65 0.06 11.32
CA ASP A 103 -12.33 0.25 10.72
C ASP A 103 -11.58 -1.09 10.51
N ILE A 104 -11.72 -2.02 11.45
CA ILE A 104 -11.13 -3.35 11.38
C ILE A 104 -12.23 -4.36 11.06
N ASN A 105 -12.09 -5.03 9.91
CA ASN A 105 -13.05 -6.05 9.47
C ASN A 105 -12.31 -7.31 9.00
N PRO A 106 -12.31 -8.40 9.80
CA PRO A 106 -11.65 -9.66 9.45
C PRO A 106 -12.16 -10.30 8.14
N HIS A 107 -13.37 -9.94 7.72
CA HIS A 107 -14.01 -10.44 6.50
C HIS A 107 -13.79 -9.57 5.26
N ALA A 108 -13.13 -8.42 5.41
CA ALA A 108 -12.81 -7.58 4.25
C ALA A 108 -11.80 -8.30 3.33
N GLN A 109 -11.73 -7.90 2.06
CA GLN A 109 -10.80 -8.53 1.11
C GLN A 109 -9.33 -8.14 1.37
N SER A 110 -9.11 -6.97 1.98
CA SER A 110 -7.78 -6.40 2.17
C SER A 110 -7.59 -5.86 3.59
N ILE A 111 -6.37 -5.99 4.09
CA ILE A 111 -5.87 -5.23 5.24
C ILE A 111 -5.44 -3.88 4.67
N SER A 112 -6.07 -2.79 5.09
CA SER A 112 -5.85 -1.48 4.47
C SER A 112 -5.46 -0.44 5.50
N PHE A 113 -4.40 0.32 5.22
CA PHE A 113 -3.93 1.43 6.03
C PHE A 113 -4.09 2.73 5.25
N LYS A 114 -4.79 3.70 5.82
CA LYS A 114 -5.19 4.91 5.09
C LYS A 114 -4.60 6.15 5.75
N PHE A 115 -3.91 6.95 4.95
CA PHE A 115 -3.13 8.10 5.39
C PHE A 115 -3.55 9.35 4.64
N GLU A 116 -3.68 10.46 5.36
CA GLU A 116 -4.14 11.74 4.80
C GLU A 116 -3.00 12.77 4.71
N GLU A 117 -2.00 12.68 5.58
CA GLU A 117 -0.89 13.63 5.65
C GLU A 117 0.42 12.97 6.10
N LEU A 118 1.56 13.56 5.73
CA LEU A 118 2.88 13.05 6.13
C LEU A 118 3.37 13.76 7.41
N ASN A 119 2.88 13.27 8.55
CA ASN A 119 3.26 13.74 9.89
C ASN A 119 3.99 12.63 10.70
N GLU A 120 4.47 12.93 11.91
CA GLU A 120 5.19 11.95 12.73
C GLU A 120 4.37 10.69 13.06
N PRO A 121 3.09 10.77 13.49
CA PRO A 121 2.26 9.57 13.68
C PRO A 121 2.13 8.69 12.43
N THR A 122 1.99 9.31 11.26
CA THR A 122 1.91 8.60 9.98
C THR A 122 3.22 7.90 9.65
N LYS A 123 4.35 8.59 9.83
CA LYS A 123 5.68 7.99 9.64
C LYS A 123 5.88 6.81 10.56
N GLU A 124 5.54 6.92 11.85
CA GLU A 124 5.67 5.83 12.81
C GLU A 124 4.84 4.60 12.41
N ALA A 125 3.59 4.82 11.98
CA ALA A 125 2.73 3.74 11.51
C ALA A 125 3.30 3.05 10.25
N ILE A 126 3.77 3.85 9.27
CA ILE A 126 4.43 3.35 8.06
C ILE A 126 5.68 2.54 8.41
N GLU A 127 6.51 3.02 9.33
CA GLU A 127 7.71 2.30 9.79
C GLU A 127 7.37 0.96 10.46
N ASN A 128 6.26 0.89 11.21
CA ASN A 128 5.83 -0.38 11.79
C ASN A 128 5.37 -1.39 10.73
N ILE A 129 4.68 -0.92 9.68
CA ILE A 129 4.34 -1.75 8.50
C ILE A 129 5.63 -2.23 7.80
N VAL A 130 6.59 -1.32 7.59
CA VAL A 130 7.89 -1.63 6.98
C VAL A 130 8.64 -2.69 7.78
N LYS A 131 8.69 -2.59 9.12
CA LYS A 131 9.35 -3.58 9.99
C LYS A 131 8.76 -4.98 9.81
N VAL A 132 7.43 -5.10 9.80
CA VAL A 132 6.73 -6.38 9.60
C VAL A 132 7.10 -6.99 8.25
N ILE A 133 7.01 -6.20 7.18
CA ILE A 133 7.32 -6.67 5.82
C ILE A 133 8.80 -7.05 5.68
N SER A 134 9.70 -6.21 6.20
CA SER A 134 11.14 -6.42 6.14
C SER A 134 11.57 -7.69 6.88
N LYS A 135 10.98 -7.93 8.05
CA LYS A 135 11.21 -9.14 8.86
C LYS A 135 10.79 -10.39 8.08
N TYR A 136 9.61 -10.36 7.45
CA TYR A 136 9.14 -11.45 6.61
C TYR A 136 10.08 -11.72 5.42
N ILE A 137 10.46 -10.67 4.68
CA ILE A 137 11.34 -10.84 3.50
C ILE A 137 12.71 -11.40 3.90
N LYS A 138 13.29 -10.94 5.01
CA LYS A 138 14.54 -11.50 5.54
C LYS A 138 14.41 -12.99 5.87
N SER A 139 13.32 -13.37 6.55
CA SER A 139 13.11 -14.77 6.94
C SER A 139 12.86 -15.71 5.76
N VAL A 140 12.38 -15.20 4.62
CA VAL A 140 12.25 -15.96 3.37
C VAL A 140 13.60 -16.11 2.67
N LYS A 141 14.46 -15.08 2.67
CA LYS A 141 15.79 -15.12 2.01
C LYS A 141 16.83 -15.97 2.73
N GLU A 142 16.65 -16.20 4.03
CA GLU A 142 17.54 -17.02 4.85
C GLU A 142 17.20 -18.52 4.84
N LYS A 143 16.09 -18.90 4.18
CA LYS A 143 15.67 -20.30 4.00
C LYS A 143 16.16 -20.86 2.68
#